data_AF-A0A6J1MWT8-F1
#
_entry.id   AF-A0A6J1MWT8-F1
#
_cell.length_a   1.000
_cell.length_b   1.000
_cell.length_c   1.000
_cell.angle_alpha   90.00
_cell.angle_beta   90.00
_cell.angle_gamma   90.00
#
_symmetry.space_group_name_H-M   'P 1'
#
loop_
_entity.id
_entity.type
_entity.pdbx_description
1 polymer ?
#
loop_
_entity_poly.entity_id
_entity_poly.type
_entity_poly.pdbx_seq_one_letter_code
_entity_poly.pdbx_strand_id
1 'polypeptide(L)'
;MLRIQKVSPEIIGTNCANFSNNSSLTLLVHDFTSNGYITWIQHLSTLLLLKQDSNLNVVSVDWSAGAEPPYDQAIANARLVALEIVHFLGNVHTKSFKPSDVHIIGHGVGAHIAGYVGKMNRLKRITALDPAGLYFENMPSIVRLHKEDAEYIEVLHTNAYRFSQGNKELLGHADFFANGGKKQPGCNDKLIYLESIRRGDLKTTVVLCHEYFVERCEVCTIKNFSY
;
A
#
# COMPACT_ATOMS: atom_id res chain seq x y z
N MET A 1 -10.38 -3.97 -15.63
CA MET A 1 -9.54 -2.92 -16.23
C MET A 1 -8.95 -2.09 -15.11
N LEU A 2 -7.62 -2.03 -14.96
CA LEU A 2 -6.97 -1.22 -13.93
C LEU A 2 -7.28 0.27 -14.18
N ARG A 3 -7.63 1.01 -13.12
CA ARG A 3 -7.81 2.47 -13.20
C ARG A 3 -6.75 3.13 -12.34
N ILE A 4 -5.90 3.94 -12.95
CA ILE A 4 -4.88 4.73 -12.25
C ILE A 4 -5.33 6.19 -12.31
N GLN A 5 -5.42 6.84 -11.15
CA GLN A 5 -5.94 8.20 -11.06
C GLN A 5 -5.05 9.08 -10.21
N LYS A 6 -4.78 10.29 -10.71
CA LYS A 6 -4.12 11.32 -9.92
C LYS A 6 -5.13 11.88 -8.93
N VAL A 7 -4.74 11.96 -7.66
CA VAL A 7 -5.51 12.64 -6.63
C VAL A 7 -4.99 14.07 -6.51
N SER A 8 -5.88 15.06 -6.64
CA SER A 8 -5.60 16.45 -6.27
C SER A 8 -6.48 16.85 -5.07
N PRO A 9 -6.14 17.93 -4.34
CA PRO A 9 -6.93 18.39 -3.19
C PRO A 9 -8.38 18.74 -3.53
N GLU A 10 -8.70 18.90 -4.82
CA GLU A 10 -10.01 19.37 -5.29
C GLU A 10 -10.70 18.39 -6.26
N ILE A 11 -10.01 17.41 -6.87
CA ILE A 11 -10.57 16.49 -7.87
C ILE A 11 -9.87 15.12 -7.82
N ILE A 12 -10.64 14.03 -7.68
CA ILE A 12 -10.18 12.66 -8.03
C ILE A 12 -10.39 12.50 -9.54
N GLY A 13 -9.31 12.57 -10.32
CA GLY A 13 -9.38 12.66 -11.79
C GLY A 13 -8.61 11.56 -12.50
N THR A 14 -9.20 11.04 -13.58
CA THR A 14 -8.59 10.07 -14.52
C THR A 14 -7.52 10.68 -15.45
N ASN A 15 -7.24 11.98 -15.33
CA ASN A 15 -6.40 12.68 -16.29
C ASN A 15 -4.96 12.82 -15.78
N CYS A 16 -4.04 12.03 -16.36
CA CYS A 16 -2.60 12.06 -16.08
C CYS A 16 -1.89 13.33 -16.58
N ALA A 17 -2.63 14.30 -17.12
CA ALA A 17 -2.09 15.46 -17.83
C ALA A 17 -1.38 16.52 -16.96
N ASN A 18 -1.48 16.43 -15.63
CA ASN A 18 -0.97 17.46 -14.71
C ASN A 18 0.05 16.94 -13.69
N PHE A 19 0.91 15.97 -14.01
CA PHE A 19 2.03 15.62 -13.12
C PHE A 19 3.01 16.80 -13.03
N SER A 20 3.35 17.24 -11.81
CA SER A 20 4.44 18.21 -11.63
C SER A 20 5.76 17.49 -11.93
N ASN A 21 6.61 18.08 -12.78
CA ASN A 21 7.83 17.43 -13.29
C ASN A 21 9.00 17.43 -12.29
N ASN A 22 8.89 18.11 -11.15
CA ASN A 22 9.94 18.21 -10.11
C ASN A 22 9.49 17.65 -8.75
N SER A 23 8.42 16.87 -8.71
CA SER A 23 7.85 16.29 -7.49
C SER A 23 8.18 14.81 -7.34
N SER A 24 8.04 14.30 -6.13
CA SER A 24 7.98 12.85 -5.90
C SER A 24 6.62 12.29 -6.35
N LEU A 25 6.53 10.97 -6.51
CA LEU A 25 5.30 10.25 -6.83
C LEU A 25 5.00 9.22 -5.74
N THR A 26 3.85 9.34 -5.08
CA THR A 26 3.34 8.33 -4.16
C THR A 26 2.19 7.57 -4.80
N LEU A 27 2.30 6.25 -4.89
CA LEU A 27 1.23 5.35 -5.29
C LEU A 27 0.55 4.75 -4.06
N LEU A 28 -0.78 4.81 -3.99
CA LEU A 28 -1.59 4.17 -2.96
C LEU A 28 -2.27 2.93 -3.56
N VAL A 29 -2.02 1.75 -2.97
CA VAL A 29 -2.51 0.47 -3.49
C VAL A 29 -3.38 -0.21 -2.43
N HIS A 30 -4.67 -0.39 -2.75
CA HIS A 30 -5.64 -1.02 -1.86
C HIS A 30 -5.51 -2.55 -1.81
N ASP A 31 -6.28 -3.16 -0.92
CA ASP A 31 -6.31 -4.60 -0.65
C ASP A 31 -7.40 -5.33 -1.46
N PHE A 32 -7.45 -6.64 -1.29
CA PHE A 32 -8.53 -7.54 -1.68
C PHE A 32 -9.91 -6.99 -1.28
N THR A 33 -10.91 -7.15 -2.16
CA THR A 33 -12.30 -6.66 -1.95
C THR A 33 -12.44 -5.16 -1.63
N SER A 34 -11.40 -4.37 -1.91
CA SER A 34 -11.38 -2.91 -1.74
C SER A 34 -11.35 -2.20 -3.10
N ASN A 35 -11.24 -0.87 -3.11
CA ASN A 35 -11.14 -0.06 -4.32
C ASN A 35 -10.31 1.21 -4.10
N GLY A 36 -9.91 1.86 -5.19
CA GLY A 36 -9.07 3.07 -5.14
C GLY A 36 -9.74 4.35 -4.63
N TYR A 37 -11.01 4.31 -4.23
CA TYR A 37 -11.76 5.48 -3.74
C TYR A 37 -12.18 5.32 -2.27
N ILE A 38 -11.75 4.25 -1.62
CA ILE A 38 -12.07 4.00 -0.23
C ILE A 38 -11.52 5.12 0.67
N THR A 39 -12.21 5.38 1.78
CA THR A 39 -11.99 6.53 2.65
C THR A 39 -10.54 6.71 3.09
N TRP A 40 -9.81 5.64 3.41
CA TRP A 40 -8.41 5.77 3.82
C TRP A 40 -7.51 6.27 2.69
N ILE A 41 -7.74 5.86 1.44
CA ILE A 41 -6.98 6.36 0.28
C ILE A 41 -7.25 7.84 0.09
N GLN A 42 -8.52 8.25 0.17
CA GLN A 42 -8.91 9.67 0.04
C GLN A 42 -8.27 10.51 1.15
N HIS A 43 -8.43 10.07 2.40
CA HIS A 43 -7.91 10.78 3.56
C HIS A 43 -6.38 10.87 3.52
N LEU A 44 -5.70 9.76 3.24
CA LEU A 44 -4.24 9.74 3.13
C LEU A 44 -3.77 10.63 1.98
N SER A 45 -4.44 10.59 0.83
CA SER A 45 -4.10 11.48 -0.28
C SER A 45 -4.20 12.95 0.11
N THR A 46 -5.29 13.34 0.77
CA THR A 46 -5.48 14.72 1.25
C THR A 46 -4.37 15.12 2.22
N LEU A 47 -4.05 14.29 3.20
CA LEU A 47 -2.99 14.59 4.18
C LEU A 47 -1.61 14.71 3.52
N LEU A 48 -1.30 13.81 2.59
CA LEU A 48 -0.05 13.86 1.83
C LEU A 48 0.06 15.16 1.02
N LEU A 49 -1.04 15.61 0.41
CA LEU A 49 -1.08 16.83 -0.42
C LEU A 49 -1.12 18.13 0.39
N LEU A 50 -1.71 18.12 1.60
CA LEU A 50 -1.77 19.29 2.48
C LEU A 50 -0.46 19.56 3.23
N LYS A 51 0.48 18.61 3.21
CA LYS A 51 1.78 18.78 3.86
C LYS A 51 2.52 19.97 3.21
N GLN A 52 2.81 20.99 4.02
CA GLN A 52 3.11 22.36 3.61
C GLN A 52 4.38 22.56 2.75
N ASP A 53 5.16 21.50 2.51
CA ASP A 53 6.39 21.48 1.67
C ASP A 53 6.37 20.38 0.58
N SER A 54 5.23 19.73 0.35
CA SER A 54 5.17 18.57 -0.55
C SER A 54 4.98 18.98 -2.02
N ASN A 55 6.08 19.09 -2.77
CA ASN A 55 5.99 18.88 -4.21
C ASN A 55 5.81 17.36 -4.42
N LEU A 56 4.56 16.89 -4.35
CA LEU A 56 4.19 15.48 -4.40
C LEU A 56 3.03 15.27 -5.38
N ASN A 57 3.12 14.22 -6.18
CA ASN A 57 1.97 13.67 -6.88
C ASN A 57 1.49 12.44 -6.12
N VAL A 58 0.20 12.41 -5.78
CA VAL A 58 -0.43 11.21 -5.21
C VAL A 58 -1.29 10.56 -6.27
N VAL A 59 -1.16 9.25 -6.41
CA VAL A 59 -1.92 8.45 -7.37
C VAL A 59 -2.55 7.27 -6.65
N SER A 60 -3.86 7.13 -6.80
CA SER A 60 -4.57 5.94 -6.35
C SER A 60 -4.57 4.89 -7.45
N VAL A 61 -4.20 3.66 -7.09
CA VAL A 61 -4.23 2.49 -7.96
C VAL A 61 -5.50 1.68 -7.65
N ASP A 62 -6.51 1.85 -8.49
CA ASP A 62 -7.78 1.12 -8.40
C ASP A 62 -7.72 -0.16 -9.23
N TRP A 63 -7.43 -1.28 -8.55
CA TRP A 63 -7.41 -2.62 -9.10
C TRP A 63 -8.62 -3.47 -8.64
N SER A 64 -9.70 -2.82 -8.19
CA SER A 64 -10.93 -3.45 -7.68
C SER A 64 -11.44 -4.62 -8.55
N ALA A 65 -11.48 -4.44 -9.87
CA ALA A 65 -11.90 -5.52 -10.79
C ALA A 65 -11.01 -6.79 -10.74
N GLY A 66 -9.73 -6.63 -10.41
CA GLY A 66 -8.80 -7.75 -10.17
C GLY A 66 -8.80 -8.25 -8.73
N ALA A 67 -9.30 -7.43 -7.79
CA ALA A 67 -9.34 -7.69 -6.35
C ALA A 67 -10.63 -8.36 -5.87
N GLU A 68 -11.70 -8.34 -6.66
CA GLU A 68 -13.02 -8.89 -6.33
C GLU A 68 -13.19 -10.41 -6.52
N PRO A 69 -12.53 -11.08 -7.50
CA PRO A 69 -12.65 -12.54 -7.68
C PRO A 69 -12.26 -13.32 -6.41
N PRO A 70 -12.50 -14.64 -6.34
CA PRO A 70 -12.02 -15.47 -5.23
C PRO A 70 -10.54 -15.24 -4.90
N TYR A 71 -10.19 -15.34 -3.62
CA TYR A 71 -8.90 -14.85 -3.10
C TYR A 71 -7.68 -15.40 -3.84
N ASP A 72 -7.67 -16.70 -4.17
CA ASP A 72 -6.64 -17.35 -4.98
C ASP A 72 -6.45 -16.68 -6.35
N GLN A 73 -7.55 -16.36 -7.04
CA GLN A 73 -7.50 -15.62 -8.30
C GLN A 73 -7.05 -14.17 -8.10
N ALA A 74 -7.47 -13.50 -7.02
CA ALA A 74 -7.02 -12.14 -6.73
C ALA A 74 -5.51 -12.06 -6.43
N ILE A 75 -4.94 -13.06 -5.74
CA ILE A 75 -3.49 -13.18 -5.53
C ILE A 75 -2.76 -13.40 -6.86
N ALA A 76 -3.31 -14.22 -7.77
CA ALA A 76 -2.74 -14.37 -9.10
C ALA A 76 -2.76 -13.04 -9.89
N ASN A 77 -3.86 -12.30 -9.82
CA ASN A 77 -4.02 -11.01 -10.48
C ASN A 77 -3.04 -9.95 -9.94
N ALA A 78 -2.64 -10.02 -8.67
CA ALA A 78 -1.71 -9.05 -8.04
C ALA A 78 -0.39 -8.88 -8.83
N ARG A 79 0.12 -9.96 -9.43
CA ARG A 79 1.33 -9.90 -10.29
C ARG A 79 1.09 -9.12 -11.57
N LEU A 80 -0.08 -9.30 -12.19
CA LEU A 80 -0.45 -8.54 -13.39
C LEU A 80 -0.63 -7.06 -13.05
N VAL A 81 -1.26 -6.74 -11.91
CA VAL A 81 -1.39 -5.35 -11.45
C VAL A 81 -0.01 -4.70 -11.26
N ALA A 82 0.96 -5.42 -10.71
CA ALA A 82 2.32 -4.91 -10.59
C ALA A 82 2.98 -4.61 -11.95
N LEU A 83 2.77 -5.46 -12.96
CA LEU A 83 3.26 -5.21 -14.32
C LEU A 83 2.62 -3.96 -14.94
N GLU A 84 1.32 -3.75 -14.73
CA GLU A 84 0.62 -2.55 -15.19
C GLU A 84 1.15 -1.29 -14.49
N ILE A 85 1.47 -1.36 -13.18
CA ILE A 85 2.13 -0.26 -12.46
C ILE A 85 3.51 0.01 -13.03
N VAL A 86 4.32 -1.03 -13.29
CA VAL A 86 5.65 -0.87 -13.91
C VAL A 86 5.54 -0.22 -15.30
N HIS A 87 4.57 -0.65 -16.11
CA HIS A 87 4.30 -0.08 -17.42
C HIS A 87 3.90 1.40 -17.31
N PHE A 88 2.99 1.72 -16.38
CA PHE A 88 2.61 3.09 -16.07
C PHE A 88 3.84 3.92 -15.65
N LEU A 89 4.65 3.42 -14.72
CA LEU A 89 5.87 4.10 -14.28
C LEU A 89 6.81 4.33 -15.45
N GLY A 90 7.02 3.38 -16.35
CA GLY A 90 7.83 3.57 -17.57
C GLY A 90 7.33 4.70 -18.47
N ASN A 91 6.01 4.80 -18.65
CA ASN A 91 5.40 5.85 -19.46
C ASN A 91 5.51 7.25 -18.83
N VAL A 92 5.55 7.34 -17.49
CA VAL A 92 5.72 8.62 -16.77
C VAL A 92 7.20 8.94 -16.51
N HIS A 93 8.05 7.93 -16.34
CA HIS A 93 9.49 8.06 -16.10
C HIS A 93 10.22 8.70 -17.27
N THR A 94 9.80 8.39 -18.50
CA THR A 94 10.37 9.00 -19.71
C THR A 94 10.10 10.50 -19.80
N LYS A 95 9.30 11.08 -18.90
CA LYS A 95 8.86 12.48 -18.95
C LYS A 95 9.07 13.27 -17.65
N SER A 96 9.08 12.63 -16.47
CA SER A 96 8.94 13.38 -15.21
C SER A 96 9.62 12.81 -13.94
N PHE A 97 9.87 11.50 -13.79
CA PHE A 97 10.33 10.91 -12.51
C PHE A 97 11.41 9.83 -12.68
N LYS A 98 12.33 9.70 -11.72
CA LYS A 98 13.22 8.53 -11.60
C LYS A 98 12.56 7.46 -10.70
N PRO A 99 13.00 6.18 -10.76
CA PRO A 99 12.52 5.15 -9.83
C PRO A 99 12.74 5.51 -8.35
N SER A 100 13.80 6.28 -8.07
CA SER A 100 14.12 6.79 -6.74
C SER A 100 13.13 7.84 -6.21
N ASP A 101 12.30 8.41 -7.08
CA ASP A 101 11.32 9.43 -6.73
C ASP A 101 9.94 8.81 -6.43
N VAL A 102 9.83 7.47 -6.56
CA VAL A 102 8.60 6.71 -6.34
C VAL A 102 8.57 6.11 -4.94
N HIS A 103 7.46 6.34 -4.25
CA HIS A 103 7.09 5.69 -3.00
C HIS A 103 5.78 4.94 -3.20
N ILE A 104 5.73 3.65 -2.81
CA ILE A 104 4.47 2.89 -2.85
C ILE A 104 4.00 2.61 -1.42
N ILE A 105 2.75 2.95 -1.14
CA ILE A 105 2.06 2.61 0.11
C ILE A 105 0.99 1.57 -0.24
N GLY A 106 1.16 0.35 0.26
CA GLY A 106 0.28 -0.78 -0.07
C GLY A 106 -0.34 -1.40 1.18
N HIS A 107 -1.65 -1.66 1.16
CA HIS A 107 -2.35 -2.34 2.25
C HIS A 107 -2.68 -3.80 1.90
N GLY A 108 -2.49 -4.74 2.83
CA GLY A 108 -2.81 -6.16 2.63
C GLY A 108 -2.11 -6.76 1.41
N VAL A 109 -2.88 -7.23 0.41
CA VAL A 109 -2.37 -7.70 -0.89
C VAL A 109 -1.63 -6.58 -1.64
N GLY A 110 -2.06 -5.33 -1.49
CA GLY A 110 -1.41 -4.15 -2.07
C GLY A 110 0.05 -3.97 -1.62
N ALA A 111 0.41 -4.42 -0.42
CA ALA A 111 1.80 -4.43 0.04
C ALA A 111 2.68 -5.38 -0.79
N HIS A 112 2.13 -6.54 -1.19
CA HIS A 112 2.83 -7.48 -2.04
C HIS A 112 2.87 -7.02 -3.49
N ILE A 113 1.84 -6.33 -3.98
CA ILE A 113 1.88 -5.62 -5.27
C ILE A 113 3.04 -4.63 -5.29
N ALA A 114 3.22 -3.83 -4.23
CA ALA A 114 4.35 -2.92 -4.10
C ALA A 114 5.70 -3.65 -4.18
N GLY A 115 5.82 -4.79 -3.48
CA GLY A 115 7.02 -5.64 -3.54
C GLY A 115 7.30 -6.20 -4.94
N TYR A 116 6.26 -6.60 -5.68
CA TYR A 116 6.41 -7.04 -7.06
C TYR A 116 6.92 -5.91 -7.97
N VAL A 117 6.38 -4.69 -7.82
CA VAL A 117 6.90 -3.51 -8.54
C VAL A 117 8.36 -3.28 -8.20
N GLY A 118 8.72 -3.37 -6.92
CA GLY A 118 10.09 -3.22 -6.40
C GLY A 118 11.11 -4.20 -6.99
N LYS A 119 10.71 -5.44 -7.25
CA LYS A 119 11.57 -6.44 -7.91
C LYS A 119 11.92 -6.08 -9.35
N MET A 120 11.06 -5.34 -10.02
CA MET A 120 11.20 -4.96 -11.43
C MET A 120 11.75 -3.53 -11.60
N ASN A 121 11.52 -2.68 -10.61
CA ASN A 121 11.98 -1.30 -10.55
C ASN A 121 12.61 -1.07 -9.19
N ARG A 122 13.87 -0.63 -9.13
CA ARG A 122 14.56 -0.29 -7.88
C ARG A 122 13.89 0.92 -7.22
N LEU A 123 12.89 0.68 -6.38
CA LEU A 123 12.17 1.70 -5.65
C LEU A 123 12.99 2.21 -4.47
N LYS A 124 12.83 3.49 -4.13
CA LYS A 124 13.46 4.05 -2.93
C LYS A 124 12.75 3.64 -1.65
N ARG A 125 11.41 3.67 -1.65
CA ARG A 125 10.63 3.44 -0.44
C ARG A 125 9.37 2.62 -0.71
N ILE A 126 9.10 1.67 0.16
CA ILE A 126 7.80 1.01 0.30
C ILE A 126 7.32 1.18 1.75
N THR A 127 6.06 1.56 1.92
CA THR A 127 5.37 1.45 3.22
C THR A 127 4.29 0.37 3.09
N ALA A 128 4.43 -0.67 3.89
CA ALA A 128 3.59 -1.85 3.82
C ALA A 128 2.65 -1.88 5.03
N LEU A 129 1.36 -1.68 4.79
CA LEU A 129 0.32 -1.60 5.81
C LEU A 129 -0.36 -2.96 5.95
N ASP A 130 -0.09 -3.65 7.05
CA ASP A 130 -0.60 -4.97 7.42
C ASP A 130 -0.60 -5.96 6.24
N PRO A 131 0.58 -6.34 5.70
CA PRO A 131 0.69 -7.18 4.51
C PRO A 131 -0.07 -8.49 4.68
N ALA A 132 -0.69 -8.99 3.61
CA ALA A 132 -1.46 -10.22 3.71
C ALA A 132 -0.58 -11.44 4.04
N GLY A 133 -1.01 -12.29 4.97
CA GLY A 133 -0.34 -13.53 5.34
C GLY A 133 -0.76 -14.71 4.47
N LEU A 134 -2.05 -14.86 4.20
CA LEU A 134 -2.56 -16.01 3.44
C LEU A 134 -2.02 -16.01 2.00
N TYR A 135 -1.48 -17.14 1.52
CA TYR A 135 -0.75 -17.31 0.24
C TYR A 135 0.60 -16.59 0.11
N PHE A 136 1.05 -15.85 1.12
CA PHE A 136 2.35 -15.15 1.11
C PHE A 136 3.29 -15.63 2.21
N GLU A 137 2.79 -15.91 3.41
CA GLU A 137 3.62 -16.28 4.55
C GLU A 137 4.39 -17.58 4.30
N ASN A 138 5.68 -17.59 4.65
CA ASN A 138 6.63 -18.69 4.43
C ASN A 138 6.88 -19.04 2.95
N MET A 139 6.40 -18.22 2.03
CA MET A 139 6.67 -18.41 0.61
C MET A 139 7.99 -17.74 0.20
N PRO A 140 8.63 -18.18 -0.90
CA PRO A 140 9.88 -17.58 -1.37
C PRO A 140 9.75 -16.08 -1.67
N SER A 141 10.84 -15.32 -1.53
CA SER A 141 10.85 -13.86 -1.70
C SER A 141 10.27 -13.40 -3.05
N ILE A 142 10.38 -14.19 -4.11
CA ILE A 142 9.80 -13.89 -5.43
C ILE A 142 8.27 -13.74 -5.42
N VAL A 143 7.56 -14.38 -4.47
CA VAL A 143 6.09 -14.35 -4.43
C VAL A 143 5.50 -13.41 -3.39
N ARG A 144 6.34 -12.68 -2.63
CA ARG A 144 5.89 -11.81 -1.54
C ARG A 144 6.72 -10.55 -1.45
N LEU A 145 6.35 -9.67 -0.51
CA LEU A 145 7.18 -8.52 -0.15
C LEU A 145 8.46 -9.04 0.53
N HIS A 146 9.58 -8.43 0.20
CA HIS A 146 10.88 -8.74 0.78
C HIS A 146 11.70 -7.46 0.94
N LYS A 147 12.57 -7.42 1.95
CA LYS A 147 13.42 -6.26 2.27
C LYS A 147 14.23 -5.74 1.08
N GLU A 148 14.57 -6.59 0.11
CA GLU A 148 15.34 -6.23 -1.09
C GLU A 148 14.52 -5.52 -2.18
N ASP A 149 13.20 -5.45 -2.04
CA ASP A 149 12.30 -4.88 -3.06
C ASP A 149 12.40 -3.34 -3.14
N ALA A 150 13.04 -2.68 -2.17
CA ALA A 150 13.31 -1.24 -2.20
C ALA A 150 14.53 -0.90 -1.35
N GLU A 151 15.04 0.33 -1.48
CA GLU A 151 16.15 0.81 -0.63
C GLU A 151 15.75 0.91 0.84
N TYR A 152 14.49 1.23 1.12
CA TYR A 152 13.93 1.21 2.46
C TYR A 152 12.49 0.70 2.45
N ILE A 153 12.16 -0.15 3.41
CA ILE A 153 10.82 -0.73 3.58
C ILE A 153 10.47 -0.65 5.06
N GLU A 154 9.37 0.01 5.35
CA GLU A 154 8.75 -0.04 6.67
C GLU A 154 7.44 -0.81 6.59
N VAL A 155 7.21 -1.67 7.59
CA VAL A 155 6.04 -2.53 7.67
C VAL A 155 5.30 -2.23 8.96
N LEU A 156 3.99 -2.05 8.86
CA LEU A 156 3.11 -1.89 10.01
C LEU A 156 2.24 -3.13 10.15
N HIS A 157 2.44 -3.89 11.21
CA HIS A 157 1.65 -5.06 11.57
C HIS A 157 0.57 -4.65 12.57
N THR A 158 -0.70 -4.85 12.21
CA THR A 158 -1.84 -4.54 13.08
C THR A 158 -2.74 -5.76 13.32
N ASN A 159 -2.63 -6.80 12.51
CA ASN A 159 -3.42 -8.02 12.57
C ASN A 159 -2.57 -9.25 12.23
N ALA A 160 -1.39 -9.38 12.83
CA ALA A 160 -0.38 -10.42 12.65
C ALA A 160 -0.34 -11.40 13.84
N TYR A 161 -1.42 -12.15 14.08
CA TYR A 161 -1.51 -13.18 15.11
C TYR A 161 -1.96 -14.53 14.54
N ARG A 162 -2.11 -15.55 15.38
CA ARG A 162 -2.48 -16.89 14.91
C ARG A 162 -3.89 -16.86 14.32
N PHE A 163 -4.03 -17.34 13.07
CA PHE A 163 -5.28 -17.36 12.29
C PHE A 163 -5.82 -15.97 11.88
N SER A 164 -4.99 -14.94 11.92
CA SER A 164 -5.33 -13.62 11.39
C SER A 164 -4.99 -13.49 9.89
N GLN A 165 -5.22 -12.31 9.33
CA GLN A 165 -4.94 -12.03 7.92
C GLN A 165 -3.60 -11.38 7.66
N GLY A 166 -3.04 -10.67 8.64
CA GLY A 166 -1.73 -10.04 8.51
C GLY A 166 -0.60 -11.07 8.55
N ASN A 167 0.45 -10.79 7.80
CA ASN A 167 1.67 -11.56 7.75
C ASN A 167 2.45 -11.39 9.07
N LYS A 168 3.01 -12.47 9.61
CA LYS A 168 3.77 -12.46 10.87
C LYS A 168 5.28 -12.36 10.66
N GLU A 169 5.75 -12.51 9.43
CA GLU A 169 7.17 -12.41 9.09
C GLU A 169 7.66 -10.96 9.15
N LEU A 170 8.96 -10.81 9.38
CA LEU A 170 9.65 -9.54 9.21
C LEU A 170 9.90 -9.32 7.71
N LEU A 171 9.17 -8.41 7.10
CA LEU A 171 9.15 -8.22 5.65
C LEU A 171 9.96 -6.99 5.19
N GLY A 172 10.32 -6.10 6.11
CA GLY A 172 10.98 -4.84 5.79
C GLY A 172 12.37 -4.68 6.39
N HIS A 173 12.85 -3.44 6.33
CA HIS A 173 14.01 -2.96 7.07
C HIS A 173 13.62 -2.57 8.51
N ALA A 174 12.39 -2.10 8.68
CA ALA A 174 11.79 -1.82 9.97
C ALA A 174 10.36 -2.38 10.01
N ASP A 175 10.06 -3.21 11.01
CA ASP A 175 8.75 -3.80 11.23
C ASP A 175 8.19 -3.31 12.56
N PHE A 176 7.01 -2.72 12.53
CA PHE A 176 6.34 -2.11 13.67
C PHE A 176 5.08 -2.89 14.01
N PHE A 177 4.92 -3.27 15.28
CA PHE A 177 3.79 -4.06 15.74
C PHE A 177 2.89 -3.21 16.63
N ALA A 178 1.91 -2.53 16.03
CA ALA A 178 0.98 -1.67 16.77
C ALA A 178 0.17 -2.52 17.76
N ASN A 179 0.15 -2.12 19.02
CA ASN A 179 -0.50 -2.88 20.10
C ASN A 179 -0.08 -4.36 20.12
N GLY A 180 1.21 -4.63 19.87
CA GLY A 180 1.78 -5.98 19.77
C GLY A 180 1.47 -6.70 18.46
N GLY A 181 0.89 -6.00 17.48
CA GLY A 181 0.53 -6.51 16.16
C GLY A 181 -0.63 -7.50 16.17
N LYS A 182 -1.45 -7.51 17.23
CA LYS A 182 -2.52 -8.50 17.41
C LYS A 182 -3.89 -7.88 17.23
N LYS A 183 -4.48 -7.43 18.34
CA LYS A 183 -5.81 -6.86 18.39
C LYS A 183 -5.69 -5.38 18.71
N GLN A 184 -6.22 -4.56 17.83
CA GLN A 184 -6.19 -3.11 18.00
C GLN A 184 -7.39 -2.67 18.85
N PRO A 185 -7.22 -1.68 19.75
CA PRO A 185 -8.33 -1.07 20.47
C PRO A 185 -9.43 -0.61 19.50
N GLY A 186 -10.71 -0.88 19.82
CA GLY A 186 -11.85 -0.54 18.96
C GLY A 186 -12.20 -1.56 17.87
N CYS A 187 -11.36 -2.58 17.64
CA CYS A 187 -11.71 -3.72 16.77
C CYS A 187 -12.48 -4.80 17.54
N ASN A 188 -13.66 -5.17 17.05
CA ASN A 188 -14.39 -6.34 17.54
C ASN A 188 -13.84 -7.63 16.90
N ASP A 189 -13.75 -8.71 17.70
CA ASP A 189 -13.42 -10.04 17.20
C ASP A 189 -14.62 -10.56 16.40
N LYS A 190 -14.66 -10.31 15.10
CA LYS A 190 -15.30 -11.30 14.24
C LYS A 190 -14.26 -12.40 14.08
N LEU A 191 -14.55 -13.60 14.60
CA LEU A 191 -13.81 -14.80 14.23
C LEU A 191 -13.80 -14.85 12.70
N ILE A 192 -12.64 -14.54 12.12
CA ILE A 192 -12.43 -14.58 10.69
C ILE A 192 -12.35 -16.06 10.33
N TYR A 193 -13.49 -16.68 10.02
CA TYR A 193 -13.46 -17.94 9.28
C TYR A 193 -12.82 -17.66 7.93
N LEU A 194 -12.05 -18.61 7.40
CA LEU A 194 -11.46 -18.52 6.04
C LEU A 194 -12.53 -18.19 4.98
N GLU A 195 -13.78 -18.57 5.22
CA GLU A 195 -14.94 -18.23 4.39
C GLU A 195 -15.35 -16.74 4.48
N SER A 196 -15.14 -16.08 5.61
CA SER A 196 -15.38 -14.65 5.80
C SER A 196 -14.30 -13.80 5.11
N ILE A 197 -13.03 -14.26 5.07
CA ILE A 197 -11.98 -13.63 4.24
C ILE A 197 -12.38 -13.67 2.78
N ARG A 198 -12.87 -14.83 2.29
CA ARG A 198 -13.37 -14.99 0.91
C ARG A 198 -14.56 -14.07 0.58
N ARG A 199 -15.26 -13.53 1.58
CA ARG A 199 -16.43 -12.65 1.43
C ARG A 199 -16.16 -11.15 1.66
N GLY A 200 -14.93 -10.76 2.02
CA GLY A 200 -14.50 -9.33 2.04
C GLY A 200 -14.92 -8.49 3.25
N ASP A 201 -15.23 -9.10 4.39
CA ASP A 201 -15.75 -8.38 5.58
C ASP A 201 -14.63 -7.77 6.48
N LEU A 202 -13.86 -6.76 6.02
CA LEU A 202 -12.77 -6.15 6.84
C LEU A 202 -12.58 -4.64 6.72
N LYS A 203 -13.58 -3.88 7.18
CA LYS A 203 -13.49 -2.42 7.23
C LYS A 203 -12.64 -1.86 8.38
N THR A 204 -12.41 -2.59 9.47
CA THR A 204 -11.85 -2.01 10.71
C THR A 204 -10.32 -2.01 10.79
N THR A 205 -9.64 -3.05 10.30
CA THR A 205 -8.16 -3.11 10.28
C THR A 205 -7.57 -2.00 9.42
N VAL A 206 -8.21 -1.72 8.28
CA VAL A 206 -7.82 -0.68 7.32
C VAL A 206 -7.81 0.72 7.95
N VAL A 207 -8.83 1.04 8.77
CA VAL A 207 -8.95 2.34 9.44
C VAL A 207 -7.81 2.56 10.43
N LEU A 208 -7.41 1.53 11.18
CA LEU A 208 -6.36 1.64 12.20
C LEU A 208 -4.95 1.62 11.59
N CYS A 209 -4.74 0.86 10.52
CA CYS A 209 -3.52 0.97 9.70
C CYS A 209 -3.33 2.41 9.19
N HIS A 210 -4.43 3.03 8.76
CA HIS A 210 -4.46 4.42 8.31
C HIS A 210 -4.23 5.40 9.45
N GLU A 211 -4.97 5.30 10.57
CA GLU A 211 -4.81 6.20 11.72
C GLU A 211 -3.38 6.15 12.29
N TYR A 212 -2.80 4.96 12.48
CA TYR A 212 -1.42 4.84 12.96
C TYR A 212 -0.40 5.43 11.97
N PHE A 213 -0.61 5.24 10.67
CA PHE A 213 0.24 5.85 9.65
C PHE A 213 0.12 7.39 9.67
N VAL A 214 -1.09 7.92 9.80
CA VAL A 214 -1.37 9.36 9.89
C VAL A 214 -0.76 9.97 11.14
N GLU A 215 -0.97 9.37 12.31
CA GLU A 215 -0.34 9.81 13.56
C GLU A 215 1.18 9.89 13.42
N ARG A 216 1.80 8.90 12.75
CA ARG A 216 3.23 8.97 12.45
C ARG A 216 3.60 10.04 11.42
N CYS A 217 2.79 10.28 10.41
CA CYS A 217 3.00 11.37 9.48
C CYS A 217 2.92 12.74 10.18
N GLU A 218 2.01 12.92 11.12
CA GLU A 218 1.91 14.13 11.96
C GLU A 218 3.08 14.25 12.95
N VAL A 219 3.53 13.14 13.53
CA VAL A 219 4.73 13.11 14.39
C VAL A 219 6.02 13.38 13.59
N CYS A 220 6.06 13.10 12.28
CA CYS A 220 7.17 13.51 11.40
C CYS A 220 7.25 15.04 11.19
N THR A 221 6.26 15.81 11.64
CA THR A 221 6.34 17.28 11.71
C THR A 221 7.10 17.77 12.95
N ILE A 222 7.55 16.86 13.83
CA ILE A 222 8.41 17.16 14.96
C ILE A 222 9.71 16.35 14.85
N LYS A 223 10.72 17.02 14.26
CA LYS A 223 12.16 16.69 14.20
C LYS A 223 12.61 15.68 13.13
N ASN A 224 13.31 16.24 12.14
CA ASN A 224 14.57 15.75 11.55
C ASN A 224 14.92 14.30 11.85
N PHE A 225 14.63 13.39 10.93
CA PHE A 225 15.43 12.18 10.76
C PHE A 225 16.56 12.49 9.77
N SER A 226 17.64 13.01 10.31
CA SER A 226 18.97 12.87 9.73
C SER A 226 19.47 11.46 10.09
N TYR A 227 19.64 10.61 9.09
CA TYR A 227 20.60 9.51 9.17
C TYR A 227 21.88 9.97 8.47
#